data_AF-A0A822F459-F1
#
_entry.id   AF-A0A822F459-F1
#
_cell.length_a   1.000
_cell.length_b   1.000
_cell.length_c   1.000
_cell.angle_alpha   90.00
_cell.angle_beta   90.00
_cell.angle_gamma   90.00
#
_symmetry.space_group_name_H-M   'P 1'
#
loop_
_entity.id
_entity.type
_entity.pdbx_description
1 polymer ?
#
loop_
_entity_poly.entity_id
_entity_poly.type
_entity_poly.pdbx_seq_one_letter_code
_entity_poly.pdbx_strand_id
1 'polypeptide(L)'
;VSNPEEYISFYGMRNWDILMGQLITEIIYVHSKLMIVDDRICICGSANINDRSLQGSRDSEFCLVVNDIDMIDSQLNGQQQKVGIFSSTWRKKLFRFVIIIINNIFIQFL
;
A
#
# COMPACT_ATOMS: atom_id res chain seq x y z
N VAL A 1 -2.78 24.52 -7.03
CA VAL A 1 -3.52 23.48 -6.28
C VAL A 1 -3.99 24.11 -4.99
N SER A 2 -5.30 24.12 -4.73
CA SER A 2 -5.90 24.81 -3.57
C SER A 2 -5.88 23.96 -2.31
N ASN A 3 -5.95 22.63 -2.43
CA ASN A 3 -5.89 21.68 -1.32
C ASN A 3 -5.06 20.44 -1.69
N PRO A 4 -3.85 20.24 -1.12
CA PRO A 4 -3.03 19.06 -1.39
C PRO A 4 -3.64 17.73 -0.93
N GLU A 5 -4.50 17.74 0.09
CA GLU A 5 -5.09 16.53 0.68
C GLU A 5 -6.05 15.80 -0.28
N GLU A 6 -6.51 16.47 -1.34
CA GLU A 6 -7.30 15.85 -2.42
C GLU A 6 -6.47 14.94 -3.33
N TYR A 7 -5.13 15.00 -3.23
CA TYR A 7 -4.21 14.31 -4.12
C TYR A 7 -3.29 13.32 -3.41
N ILE A 8 -3.01 13.54 -2.13
CA ILE A 8 -2.07 12.72 -1.36
C ILE A 8 -2.50 12.60 0.09
N SER A 9 -2.41 11.37 0.61
CA SER A 9 -2.68 11.04 2.00
C SER A 9 -1.59 10.13 2.54
N PHE A 10 -1.22 10.35 3.80
CA PHE A 10 -0.20 9.56 4.49
C PHE A 10 -0.85 8.79 5.63
N TYR A 11 -0.51 7.50 5.75
CA TYR A 11 -1.08 6.62 6.77
C TYR A 11 0.00 5.79 7.45
N GLY A 12 -0.18 5.54 8.75
CA GLY A 12 0.52 4.50 9.50
C GLY A 12 -0.43 3.35 9.85
N MET A 13 0.10 2.28 10.43
CA MET A 13 -0.70 1.15 10.91
C MET A 13 -0.43 0.89 12.40
N ARG A 14 -1.48 0.61 13.16
CA ARG A 14 -1.45 0.34 14.59
C ARG A 14 -2.54 -0.68 14.93
N ASN A 15 -2.27 -1.56 15.87
CA ASN A 15 -3.25 -2.48 16.42
C ASN A 15 -3.33 -2.35 17.95
N TRP A 16 -4.35 -2.95 18.54
CA TRP A 16 -4.53 -3.04 19.97
C TRP A 16 -4.97 -4.44 20.35
N ASP A 17 -4.72 -4.82 21.61
CA ASP A 17 -5.21 -6.07 22.19
C ASP A 17 -5.27 -5.95 23.72
N ILE A 18 -5.78 -6.97 24.40
CA ILE A 18 -5.77 -7.08 25.87
C ILE A 18 -4.70 -8.07 26.28
N LEU A 19 -3.66 -7.58 26.98
CA LEU A 19 -2.61 -8.41 27.56
C LEU A 19 -2.73 -8.37 29.08
N MET A 20 -2.92 -9.55 29.71
CA MET A 20 -3.07 -9.67 31.17
C MET A 20 -4.18 -8.77 31.75
N GLY A 21 -5.29 -8.63 31.03
CA GLY A 21 -6.42 -7.79 31.45
C GLY A 21 -6.24 -6.29 31.22
N GLN A 22 -5.10 -5.87 30.64
CA GLN A 22 -4.84 -4.46 30.32
C GLN A 22 -4.90 -4.23 28.81
N LEU A 23 -5.52 -3.12 28.41
CA LEU A 23 -5.53 -2.66 27.02
C LEU A 23 -4.14 -2.18 26.62
N ILE A 24 -3.59 -2.74 25.55
CA ILE A 24 -2.31 -2.35 24.97
C ILE A 24 -2.49 -1.98 23.50
N THR A 25 -1.58 -1.17 22.97
CA THR A 25 -1.54 -0.84 21.54
C THR A 25 -0.11 -0.79 21.03
N GLU A 26 0.10 -1.31 19.83
CA GLU A 26 1.40 -1.32 19.17
C GLU A 26 1.31 -0.99 17.69
N ILE A 27 2.39 -0.42 17.15
CA ILE A 27 2.47 -0.14 15.71
C ILE A 27 2.58 -1.45 14.94
N ILE A 28 1.92 -1.51 13.79
CA ILE A 28 2.21 -2.54 12.79
C ILE A 28 3.35 -2.00 11.93
N TYR A 29 4.50 -2.65 12.02
CA TYR A 29 5.69 -2.22 11.29
C TYR A 29 5.54 -2.51 9.78
N VAL A 30 5.33 -1.46 8.99
CA VAL A 30 5.22 -1.56 7.53
C VAL A 30 6.62 -1.68 6.92
N HIS A 31 7.08 -2.92 6.75
CA HIS A 31 8.39 -3.21 6.14
C HIS A 31 8.32 -3.37 4.61
N SER A 32 7.15 -3.20 4.01
CA SER A 32 6.91 -3.39 2.57
C SER A 32 7.61 -2.34 1.72
N LYS A 33 8.10 -2.76 0.55
CA LYS A 33 8.56 -1.89 -0.55
C LYS A 33 7.78 -2.28 -1.78
N LEU A 34 6.62 -1.66 -1.90
CA LEU A 34 5.59 -2.01 -2.87
C LEU A 34 5.00 -0.73 -3.46
N MET A 35 4.86 -0.70 -4.77
CA MET A 35 4.15 0.36 -5.50
C MET A 35 3.18 -0.29 -6.47
N ILE A 36 1.93 0.19 -6.49
CA ILE A 36 0.93 -0.20 -7.47
C ILE A 36 0.49 1.07 -8.20
N VAL A 37 0.55 1.07 -9.53
CA VAL A 37 0.21 2.21 -10.36
C VAL A 37 -0.94 1.83 -11.28
N ASP A 38 -2.00 2.64 -11.26
CA ASP A 38 -3.19 2.57 -12.13
C ASP A 38 -3.89 1.21 -12.21
N ASP A 39 -3.72 0.35 -11.19
CA ASP A 39 -4.14 -1.05 -11.22
C ASP A 39 -3.58 -1.83 -12.44
N ARG A 40 -2.40 -1.46 -12.96
CA ARG A 40 -1.76 -2.08 -14.14
C ARG A 40 -0.29 -2.46 -13.96
N ILE A 41 0.43 -1.73 -13.12
CA ILE A 41 1.84 -1.96 -12.85
C ILE A 41 2.00 -2.20 -11.35
N CYS A 42 2.75 -3.23 -11.00
CA CYS A 42 3.13 -3.51 -9.63
C CYS A 42 4.65 -3.66 -9.54
N ILE A 43 5.28 -2.89 -8.64
CA ILE A 43 6.71 -2.98 -8.35
C ILE A 43 6.85 -3.47 -6.92
N CYS A 44 7.58 -4.55 -6.71
CA CYS A 44 7.90 -5.06 -5.38
C CYS A 44 9.38 -5.46 -5.28
N GLY A 45 9.96 -5.31 -4.09
CA GLY A 45 11.38 -5.61 -3.91
C GLY A 45 11.89 -5.32 -2.52
N SER A 46 13.20 -5.10 -2.42
CA SER A 46 13.90 -4.76 -1.19
C SER A 46 14.16 -3.25 -1.03
N ALA A 47 14.17 -2.50 -2.15
CA ALA A 47 14.58 -1.09 -2.19
C ALA A 47 13.60 -0.14 -1.48
N ASN A 48 14.05 0.53 -0.43
CA ASN A 48 13.31 1.61 0.21
C ASN A 48 13.25 2.86 -0.68
N ILE A 49 12.29 3.75 -0.44
CA ILE A 49 12.28 5.08 -1.05
C ILE A 49 13.26 5.99 -0.29
N ASN A 50 14.56 5.82 -0.53
CA ASN A 50 15.64 6.66 -0.02
C ASN A 50 16.92 6.49 -0.86
N ASP A 51 17.88 7.40 -0.69
CA ASP A 51 19.16 7.36 -1.43
C ASP A 51 19.99 6.11 -1.14
N ARG A 52 19.85 5.51 0.05
CA ARG A 52 20.58 4.30 0.42
C ARG A 52 20.25 3.13 -0.51
N SER A 53 18.96 2.97 -0.84
CA SER A 53 18.47 1.92 -1.73
C SER A 53 18.46 2.35 -3.21
N LEU A 54 18.17 3.63 -3.52
CA LEU A 54 17.90 4.06 -4.91
C LEU A 54 19.11 4.62 -5.67
N GLN A 55 20.21 4.99 -4.99
CA GLN A 55 21.39 5.55 -5.67
C GLN A 55 22.19 4.46 -6.43
N GLY A 56 21.98 3.18 -6.13
CA GLY A 56 22.63 2.04 -6.79
C GLY A 56 24.11 1.84 -6.46
N SER A 57 24.80 2.88 -5.96
CA SER A 57 26.20 2.81 -5.50
C SER A 57 26.37 2.51 -4.01
N ARG A 58 25.26 2.22 -3.30
CA ARG A 58 25.23 2.00 -1.85
C ARG A 58 24.79 0.56 -1.57
N ASP A 59 23.56 0.34 -1.11
CA ASP A 59 23.05 -1.00 -0.82
C ASP A 59 22.71 -1.73 -2.13
N SER A 60 22.97 -3.03 -2.17
CA SER A 60 22.52 -3.89 -3.26
C SER A 60 21.05 -4.22 -3.06
N GLU A 61 20.22 -3.85 -4.02
CA GLU A 61 18.77 -4.05 -3.97
C GLU A 61 18.29 -4.86 -5.17
N PHE A 62 17.15 -5.54 -5.01
CA PHE A 62 16.47 -6.24 -6.09
C PHE A 62 14.99 -5.85 -6.14
N CYS A 63 14.46 -5.60 -7.33
CA CYS A 63 13.05 -5.28 -7.56
C CYS A 63 12.51 -6.05 -8.77
N LEU A 64 11.26 -6.49 -8.67
CA LEU A 64 10.46 -7.03 -9.75
C LEU A 64 9.44 -6.00 -10.21
N VAL A 65 9.30 -5.85 -11.52
CA VAL A 65 8.24 -5.05 -12.15
C VAL A 65 7.28 -6.00 -12.87
N VAL A 66 6.03 -6.00 -12.46
CA VAL A 66 4.94 -6.74 -13.10
C VAL A 66 4.11 -5.74 -13.89
N ASN A 67 4.16 -5.87 -15.22
CA ASN A 67 3.27 -5.16 -16.14
C ASN A 67 2.17 -6.14 -16.55
N ASP A 68 0.92 -5.88 -16.14
CA ASP A 68 -0.20 -6.73 -16.49
C ASP A 68 -0.45 -6.74 -18.00
N ILE A 69 -0.54 -7.94 -18.56
CA ILE A 69 -0.94 -8.19 -19.96
C ILE A 69 -2.41 -8.60 -20.00
N ASP A 70 -2.84 -9.41 -19.04
CA ASP A 70 -4.22 -9.84 -18.91
C ASP A 70 -5.05 -8.79 -18.18
N MET A 71 -6.12 -8.35 -18.84
CA MET A 71 -6.91 -7.19 -18.44
C MET A 71 -8.37 -7.57 -18.21
N ILE A 72 -8.98 -6.93 -17.20
CA ILE A 72 -10.40 -7.05 -16.89
C ILE A 72 -11.07 -5.68 -16.90
N ASP A 73 -12.36 -5.66 -17.22
CA ASP A 73 -13.16 -4.44 -17.12
C ASP A 73 -13.37 -4.05 -15.66
N SER A 74 -13.13 -2.78 -15.34
CA SER A 74 -13.33 -2.20 -14.03
C SER A 74 -13.69 -0.72 -14.15
N GLN A 75 -13.78 -0.03 -13.01
CA GLN A 75 -14.06 1.40 -12.98
C GLN A 75 -12.99 2.14 -12.20
N LEU A 76 -12.48 3.23 -12.80
CA LEU A 76 -11.61 4.20 -12.14
C LEU A 76 -12.29 5.57 -12.24
N ASN A 77 -12.50 6.22 -11.09
CA ASN A 77 -13.22 7.50 -11.01
C ASN A 77 -14.60 7.48 -11.70
N GLY A 78 -15.35 6.38 -11.56
CA GLY A 78 -16.66 6.19 -12.19
C GLY A 78 -16.64 5.92 -13.70
N GLN A 79 -15.46 5.97 -14.35
CA GLN A 79 -15.31 5.69 -15.78
C GLN A 79 -14.92 4.23 -16.00
N GLN A 80 -15.53 3.60 -17.01
CA GLN A 80 -15.19 2.23 -17.41
C GLN A 80 -13.77 2.18 -17.97
N GLN A 81 -12.91 1.36 -17.38
CA GLN A 81 -11.51 1.24 -17.76
C GLN A 81 -11.01 -0.18 -17.56
N LYS A 82 -10.16 -0.64 -18.48
CA LYS A 82 -9.46 -1.91 -18.33
C LYS A 82 -8.33 -1.78 -17.32
N VAL A 83 -8.29 -2.70 -16.37
CA VAL A 83 -7.23 -2.81 -15.34
C VAL A 83 -6.59 -4.18 -15.38
N GLY A 84 -5.37 -4.29 -14.90
CA GLY A 84 -4.62 -5.54 -14.83
C GLY A 84 -5.21 -6.50 -13.81
N ILE A 85 -5.23 -7.79 -14.13
CA ILE A 85 -5.75 -8.81 -13.21
C ILE A 85 -4.87 -8.89 -11.95
N PHE A 86 -3.56 -8.94 -12.10
CA PHE A 86 -2.64 -9.08 -10.96
C PHE A 86 -2.66 -7.82 -10.08
N SER A 87 -2.37 -6.66 -10.66
CA SER A 87 -2.22 -5.40 -9.93
C SER A 87 -3.52 -5.00 -9.23
N SER A 88 -4.67 -5.07 -9.92
CA SER A 88 -5.96 -4.73 -9.30
C SER A 88 -6.36 -5.69 -8.19
N THR A 89 -6.10 -7.00 -8.35
CA THR A 89 -6.39 -8.00 -7.32
C THR A 89 -5.52 -7.79 -6.10
N TRP A 90 -4.22 -7.52 -6.29
CA TRP A 90 -3.28 -7.23 -5.21
C TRP A 90 -3.68 -5.98 -4.43
N ARG A 91 -3.97 -4.88 -5.12
CA ARG A 91 -4.44 -3.66 -4.46
C ARG A 91 -5.72 -3.92 -3.66
N LYS A 92 -6.72 -4.59 -4.24
CA LYS A 92 -7.98 -4.90 -3.53
C LYS A 92 -7.75 -5.77 -2.29
N LYS A 93 -6.86 -6.76 -2.36
CA LYS A 93 -6.49 -7.59 -1.19
C LYS A 93 -5.84 -6.77 -0.09
N LEU A 94 -4.90 -5.89 -0.43
CA LEU A 94 -4.24 -5.01 0.53
C LEU A 94 -5.21 -4.00 1.16
N PHE A 95 -6.03 -3.36 0.34
CA PHE A 95 -7.07 -2.45 0.82
C PHE A 95 -8.03 -3.16 1.76
N ARG A 96 -8.48 -4.37 1.42
CA ARG A 96 -9.35 -5.16 2.30
C ARG A 96 -8.66 -5.49 3.62
N PHE A 97 -7.38 -5.86 3.61
CA PHE A 97 -6.61 -6.10 4.85
C PHE A 97 -6.52 -4.84 5.71
N VAL A 98 -6.12 -3.71 5.11
CA VAL A 98 -6.00 -2.43 5.81
C VAL A 98 -7.35 -1.94 6.33
N ILE A 99 -8.42 -2.04 5.54
CA ILE A 99 -9.78 -1.63 5.95
C ILE A 99 -10.34 -2.55 7.03
N ILE A 100 -10.09 -3.87 6.99
CA ILE A 100 -10.54 -4.79 8.05
C ILE A 100 -9.80 -4.51 9.36
N ILE A 101 -8.51 -4.20 9.28
CA ILE A 101 -7.72 -3.71 10.41
C ILE A 101 -8.38 -2.42 10.93
N ILE A 102 -8.68 -1.45 10.06
CA ILE A 102 -9.37 -0.21 10.42
C ILE A 102 -10.76 -0.47 11.06
N ASN A 103 -11.55 -1.43 10.58
CA ASN A 103 -12.87 -1.70 11.15
C ASN A 103 -12.81 -2.39 12.53
N ASN A 104 -11.63 -2.88 12.95
CA ASN A 104 -11.37 -3.34 14.32
C ASN A 104 -10.58 -2.31 15.16
N ILE A 105 -10.19 -1.16 14.60
CA ILE A 105 -9.26 -0.20 15.22
C ILE A 105 -9.79 1.24 15.04
N PHE A 106 -9.96 1.96 16.15
CA PHE A 106 -10.05 3.43 16.11
C PHE A 106 -8.79 3.98 15.42
N ILE A 107 -8.94 4.59 14.25
CA ILE A 107 -7.85 5.38 13.64
C ILE A 107 -7.61 6.59 14.53
N GLN A 108 -6.42 6.68 15.10
CA GLN A 108 -5.90 7.94 15.60
C GLN A 108 -5.22 8.63 14.42
N PHE A 109 -5.82 9.72 13.93
CA PHE A 109 -5.15 10.64 13.01
C PHE A 109 -3.86 11.13 13.68
N LEU A 110 -2.78 11.20 12.91
CA LEU A 110 -1.57 11.93 13.30
C LEU A 110 -1.90 13.42 13.46
#